data_AF-A0A3M8AHI4-F1
#
_entry.id   AF-A0A3M8AHI4-F1
#
_cell.length_a   1.000
_cell.length_b   1.000
_cell.length_c   1.000
_cell.angle_alpha   90.00
_cell.angle_beta   90.00
_cell.angle_gamma   90.00
#
_symmetry.space_group_name_H-M   'P 1'
#
loop_
_entity.id
_entity.type
_entity.pdbx_description
1 polymer ?
#
loop_
_entity_poly.entity_id
_entity_poly.type
_entity_poly.pdbx_seq_one_letter_code
_entity_poly.pdbx_strand_id
1 'polypeptide(L)'
;VTQRMDVQRKQRSFQNKQMSYAELLDDITKAYPGSDYLDYASNGAPLGTIAIQYQETDWQFLKRMASRFGAVLVPEAAAKTPKFWFGLPEGRTAKVADHHFTVRKRLSPYMETTENEYASGLGENDFLSYEVESEQILQLGDRVQFHGKELVVAQATTTIQHAILTHTYQLMPEAGIRQNPIRNEDICGAALEGRIIDVRKDTVKIHLDIDPQQPKATASWFPYSTFYTAEGNSGFYCMPQLGDAVKLYFSTPEEEGAMAISSVRKGGGSTAKTGNPGIKYWGTNFGKELMMGGKELVLTAKESEEGQIFIKLHEEDGIEIHSEHPIVFSSEKDMEIT
;
A
#
# COMPACT_ATOMS: atom_id res chain seq x y z
N VAL A 1 18.40 -3.53 -20.30
CA VAL A 1 17.00 -3.45 -20.80
C VAL A 1 15.95 -3.39 -19.70
N THR A 2 16.17 -4.06 -18.56
CA THR A 2 15.36 -3.93 -17.33
C THR A 2 15.29 -2.49 -16.80
N GLN A 3 16.27 -1.64 -17.13
CA GLN A 3 16.21 -0.18 -16.91
C GLN A 3 14.88 0.45 -17.37
N ARG A 4 14.22 -0.07 -18.42
CA ARG A 4 12.90 0.42 -18.87
C ARG A 4 11.83 0.35 -17.78
N MET A 5 11.98 -0.58 -16.83
CA MET A 5 11.10 -0.74 -15.67
C MET A 5 11.46 0.24 -14.53
N ASP A 6 12.58 0.94 -14.62
CA ASP A 6 13.13 1.84 -13.59
C ASP A 6 13.19 3.31 -14.05
N VAL A 7 12.30 3.71 -14.97
CA VAL A 7 12.24 5.09 -15.49
C VAL A 7 11.07 5.87 -14.91
N GLN A 8 9.86 5.33 -15.03
CA GLN A 8 8.63 6.04 -14.68
C GLN A 8 8.12 5.59 -13.31
N ARG A 9 7.93 6.54 -12.40
CA ARG A 9 7.20 6.31 -11.14
C ARG A 9 5.71 6.12 -11.42
N LYS A 10 5.10 5.17 -10.72
CA LYS A 10 3.69 4.78 -10.89
C LYS A 10 2.97 4.74 -9.56
N GLN A 11 1.64 4.68 -9.65
CA GLN A 11 0.75 4.47 -8.54
C GLN A 11 -0.26 3.38 -8.88
N ARG A 12 -0.34 2.33 -8.06
CA ARG A 12 -1.28 1.20 -8.19
C ARG A 12 -1.54 0.57 -6.81
N SER A 13 -2.72 -0.02 -6.61
CA SER A 13 -2.99 -0.83 -5.43
C SER A 13 -3.30 -2.28 -5.75
N PHE A 14 -2.77 -3.18 -4.91
CA PHE A 14 -3.05 -4.60 -4.91
C PHE A 14 -3.70 -4.94 -3.57
N GLN A 15 -5.03 -4.83 -3.51
CA GLN A 15 -5.78 -5.03 -2.27
C GLN A 15 -6.15 -6.50 -2.00
N ASN A 16 -6.06 -7.37 -3.00
CA ASN A 16 -6.40 -8.79 -2.87
C ASN A 16 -5.27 -9.53 -2.13
N LYS A 17 -5.44 -9.76 -0.83
CA LYS A 17 -4.42 -10.45 0.00
C LYS A 17 -4.18 -11.91 -0.44
N GLN A 18 -5.13 -12.51 -1.16
CA GLN A 18 -5.04 -13.88 -1.68
C GLN A 18 -4.41 -13.96 -3.07
N MET A 19 -4.15 -12.82 -3.73
CA MET A 19 -3.41 -12.76 -4.99
C MET A 19 -2.02 -13.36 -4.78
N SER A 20 -1.54 -14.16 -5.72
CA SER A 20 -0.18 -14.70 -5.71
C SER A 20 0.85 -13.66 -6.16
N TYR A 21 2.10 -13.84 -5.75
CA TYR A 21 3.19 -13.02 -6.32
C TYR A 21 3.34 -13.25 -7.83
N ALA A 22 3.04 -14.44 -8.34
CA ALA A 22 3.02 -14.71 -9.78
C ALA A 22 2.00 -13.80 -10.51
N GLU A 23 0.76 -13.74 -10.03
CA GLU A 23 -0.24 -12.82 -10.61
C GLU A 23 0.21 -11.35 -10.53
N LEU A 24 0.92 -10.95 -9.47
CA LEU A 24 1.43 -9.59 -9.32
C LEU A 24 2.55 -9.31 -10.33
N LEU A 25 3.45 -10.26 -10.51
CA LEU A 25 4.55 -10.18 -11.47
C LEU A 25 4.01 -10.13 -12.90
N ASP A 26 3.02 -10.96 -13.24
CA ASP A 26 2.31 -10.91 -14.52
C ASP A 26 1.64 -9.55 -14.75
N ASP A 27 0.95 -9.00 -13.74
CA ASP A 27 0.29 -7.70 -13.86
C ASP A 27 1.26 -6.55 -14.16
N ILE A 28 2.45 -6.58 -13.56
CA ILE A 28 3.47 -5.55 -13.79
C ILE A 28 4.17 -5.75 -15.13
N THR A 29 4.54 -6.99 -15.45
CA THR A 29 5.32 -7.31 -16.65
C THR A 29 4.52 -7.17 -17.93
N LYS A 30 3.17 -7.28 -17.90
CA LYS A 30 2.31 -7.09 -19.08
C LYS A 30 2.53 -5.76 -19.83
N ALA A 31 3.02 -4.74 -19.14
CA ALA A 31 3.32 -3.44 -19.72
C ALA A 31 4.59 -3.44 -20.61
N TYR A 32 5.38 -4.52 -20.62
CA TYR A 32 6.68 -4.61 -21.27
C TYR A 32 6.71 -5.77 -22.28
N PRO A 33 6.48 -5.50 -23.58
CA PRO A 33 6.47 -6.56 -24.60
C PRO A 33 7.76 -7.40 -24.61
N GLY A 34 7.59 -8.72 -24.59
CA GLY A 34 8.68 -9.70 -24.57
C GLY A 34 9.43 -9.78 -23.24
N SER A 35 8.95 -9.12 -22.18
CA SER A 35 9.47 -9.35 -20.84
C SER A 35 9.14 -10.74 -20.34
N ASP A 36 9.94 -11.22 -19.40
CA ASP A 36 9.79 -12.55 -18.82
C ASP A 36 10.42 -12.57 -17.42
N TYR A 37 9.99 -13.49 -16.57
CA TYR A 37 10.58 -13.64 -15.25
C TYR A 37 10.62 -15.10 -14.81
N LEU A 38 11.52 -15.40 -13.88
CA LEU A 38 11.53 -16.66 -13.13
C LEU A 38 11.44 -16.34 -11.65
N ASP A 39 10.49 -16.97 -10.97
CA ASP A 39 10.27 -16.81 -9.54
C ASP A 39 10.92 -17.96 -8.76
N TYR A 40 11.96 -17.61 -8.01
CA TYR A 40 12.71 -18.49 -7.12
C TYR A 40 12.53 -18.14 -5.64
N ALA A 41 11.69 -17.15 -5.33
CA ALA A 41 11.56 -16.62 -3.97
C ALA A 41 10.18 -16.84 -3.37
N SER A 42 9.09 -16.63 -4.12
CA SER A 42 7.75 -16.63 -3.52
C SER A 42 7.23 -18.05 -3.23
N ASN A 43 7.69 -19.04 -4.00
CA ASN A 43 7.21 -20.42 -3.95
C ASN A 43 5.66 -20.52 -4.01
N GLY A 44 5.03 -19.65 -4.81
CA GLY A 44 3.57 -19.59 -4.96
C GLY A 44 2.82 -18.96 -3.79
N ALA A 45 3.52 -18.28 -2.88
CA ALA A 45 2.89 -17.60 -1.75
C ALA A 45 1.88 -16.53 -2.21
N PRO A 46 0.77 -16.34 -1.46
CA PRO A 46 -0.09 -15.18 -1.62
C PRO A 46 0.61 -13.92 -1.08
N LEU A 47 0.12 -12.74 -1.46
CA LEU A 47 0.62 -11.47 -0.93
C LEU A 47 0.49 -11.40 0.60
N GLY A 48 -0.57 -11.99 1.16
CA GLY A 48 -0.84 -12.06 2.61
C GLY A 48 -1.30 -10.73 3.20
N THR A 49 -0.82 -9.62 2.65
CA THR A 49 -1.12 -8.25 3.00
C THR A 49 -1.44 -7.45 1.73
N ILE A 50 -1.91 -6.21 1.86
CA ILE A 50 -2.04 -5.36 0.68
C ILE A 50 -0.64 -4.92 0.21
N ALA A 51 -0.54 -4.52 -1.06
CA ALA A 51 0.67 -3.87 -1.57
C ALA A 51 0.28 -2.62 -2.36
N ILE A 52 0.91 -1.49 -2.03
CA ILE A 52 0.67 -0.23 -2.75
C ILE A 52 1.98 0.16 -3.44
N GLN A 53 1.96 0.20 -4.77
CA GLN A 53 3.03 0.86 -5.52
C GLN A 53 2.74 2.35 -5.42
N TYR A 54 3.47 3.10 -4.61
CA TYR A 54 3.25 4.54 -4.42
C TYR A 54 4.51 5.31 -4.76
N GLN A 55 4.50 6.08 -5.86
CA GLN A 55 5.66 6.87 -6.30
C GLN A 55 6.93 6.04 -6.52
N GLU A 56 6.76 4.74 -6.79
CA GLU A 56 7.84 3.80 -7.10
C GLU A 56 7.83 3.48 -8.60
N THR A 57 9.00 3.23 -9.17
CA THR A 57 9.10 2.56 -10.47
C THR A 57 8.66 1.10 -10.34
N ASP A 58 8.41 0.42 -11.46
CA ASP A 58 8.12 -1.02 -11.42
C ASP A 58 9.32 -1.80 -10.86
N TRP A 59 10.54 -1.42 -11.20
CA TRP A 59 11.76 -2.06 -10.68
C TRP A 59 11.93 -1.85 -9.17
N GLN A 60 11.69 -0.65 -8.65
CA GLN A 60 11.72 -0.36 -7.22
C GLN A 60 10.67 -1.19 -6.47
N PHE A 61 9.43 -1.20 -6.98
CA PHE A 61 8.34 -1.96 -6.39
C PHE A 61 8.64 -3.47 -6.37
N LEU A 62 9.13 -4.03 -7.47
CA LEU A 62 9.49 -5.46 -7.55
C LEU A 62 10.64 -5.82 -6.60
N LYS A 63 11.67 -4.97 -6.47
CA LYS A 63 12.72 -5.17 -5.46
C LYS A 63 12.15 -5.19 -4.04
N ARG A 64 11.21 -4.29 -3.76
CA ARG A 64 10.53 -4.24 -2.46
C ARG A 64 9.70 -5.49 -2.21
N MET A 65 8.98 -5.98 -3.21
CA MET A 65 8.24 -7.24 -3.12
C MET A 65 9.18 -8.44 -2.86
N ALA A 66 10.32 -8.52 -3.54
CA ALA A 66 11.32 -9.57 -3.29
C ALA A 66 11.89 -9.52 -1.87
N SER A 67 12.12 -8.30 -1.34
CA SER A 67 12.66 -8.11 0.01
C SER A 67 11.76 -8.65 1.14
N ARG A 68 10.45 -8.83 0.89
CA ARG A 68 9.52 -9.47 1.84
C ARG A 68 9.90 -10.94 2.13
N PHE A 69 10.65 -11.58 1.22
CA PHE A 69 11.18 -12.93 1.36
C PHE A 69 12.67 -12.96 1.76
N GLY A 70 13.27 -11.79 2.04
CA GLY A 70 14.72 -11.67 2.12
C GLY A 70 15.43 -11.85 0.76
N ALA A 71 14.68 -11.90 -0.34
CA ALA A 71 15.20 -12.21 -1.66
C ALA A 71 15.66 -10.97 -2.42
N VAL A 72 16.55 -11.17 -3.38
CA VAL A 72 17.04 -10.14 -4.29
C VAL A 72 16.27 -10.14 -5.62
N LEU A 73 16.39 -9.06 -6.40
CA LEU A 73 15.90 -9.00 -7.77
C LEU A 73 17.09 -8.94 -8.73
N VAL A 74 17.26 -9.96 -9.57
CA VAL A 74 18.44 -10.10 -10.43
C VAL A 74 18.06 -9.81 -11.88
N PRO A 75 18.65 -8.81 -12.56
CA PRO A 75 18.39 -8.56 -13.97
C PRO A 75 19.17 -9.53 -14.87
N GLU A 76 18.56 -9.97 -15.97
CA GLU A 76 19.28 -10.58 -17.09
C GLU A 76 19.84 -9.47 -17.98
N ALA A 77 21.14 -9.22 -17.86
CA ALA A 77 21.82 -8.11 -18.53
C ALA A 77 21.97 -8.30 -20.05
N ALA A 78 22.09 -9.55 -20.51
CA ALA A 78 22.32 -9.87 -21.92
C ALA A 78 21.02 -9.96 -22.75
N ALA A 79 19.84 -9.98 -22.10
CA ALA A 79 18.57 -10.03 -22.80
C ALA A 79 18.28 -8.74 -23.60
N LYS A 80 17.57 -8.90 -24.72
CA LYS A 80 17.08 -7.77 -25.55
C LYS A 80 15.81 -7.14 -25.00
N THR A 81 15.09 -7.84 -24.12
CA THR A 81 13.85 -7.40 -23.47
C THR A 81 13.98 -7.52 -21.95
N PRO A 82 13.20 -6.80 -21.14
CA PRO A 82 13.30 -6.85 -19.69
C PRO A 82 13.08 -8.28 -19.17
N LYS A 83 14.15 -8.92 -18.69
CA LYS A 83 14.08 -10.25 -18.07
C LYS A 83 14.77 -10.20 -16.73
N PHE A 84 14.22 -10.90 -15.74
CA PHE A 84 14.77 -10.90 -14.39
C PHE A 84 14.40 -12.16 -13.63
N TRP A 85 15.15 -12.44 -12.58
CA TRP A 85 14.82 -13.42 -11.57
C TRP A 85 14.29 -12.71 -10.33
N PHE A 86 13.15 -13.17 -9.85
CA PHE A 86 12.60 -12.80 -8.55
C PHE A 86 13.16 -13.80 -7.53
N GLY A 87 14.27 -13.42 -6.89
CA GLY A 87 15.16 -14.33 -6.19
C GLY A 87 16.47 -14.58 -6.93
N LEU A 88 17.36 -15.35 -6.31
CA LEU A 88 18.64 -15.73 -6.87
C LEU A 88 18.42 -16.89 -7.86
N PRO A 89 18.88 -16.80 -9.12
CA PRO A 89 18.80 -17.94 -10.05
C PRO A 89 19.67 -19.10 -9.57
N GLU A 90 19.47 -20.33 -10.07
CA GLU A 90 20.35 -21.50 -9.80
C GLU A 90 21.75 -21.37 -10.43
N GLY A 91 21.90 -20.58 -11.49
CA GLY A 91 23.17 -20.37 -12.20
C GLY A 91 23.84 -21.66 -12.67
N ARG A 92 25.07 -21.54 -13.20
CA ARG A 92 25.92 -22.71 -13.51
C ARG A 92 27.06 -22.82 -12.52
N THR A 93 27.67 -24.00 -12.43
CA THR A 93 28.90 -24.21 -11.66
C THR A 93 30.14 -23.87 -12.50
N ALA A 94 31.06 -23.11 -11.91
CA ALA A 94 32.33 -22.70 -12.51
C ALA A 94 33.49 -22.83 -11.51
N LYS A 95 34.72 -22.70 -12.03
CA LYS A 95 35.96 -22.65 -11.23
C LYS A 95 36.77 -21.44 -11.66
N VAL A 96 37.26 -20.67 -10.70
CA VAL A 96 38.10 -19.49 -10.93
C VAL A 96 39.53 -19.80 -10.46
N ALA A 97 40.52 -19.26 -11.18
CA ALA A 97 41.93 -19.43 -10.84
C ALA A 97 42.29 -18.68 -9.55
N ASP A 98 43.16 -19.30 -8.76
CA ASP A 98 43.53 -18.84 -7.41
C ASP A 98 44.89 -18.11 -7.46
N HIS A 99 44.88 -16.84 -7.89
CA HIS A 99 46.10 -16.05 -8.03
C HIS A 99 46.17 -14.88 -7.05
N HIS A 100 45.13 -14.05 -6.97
CA HIS A 100 45.02 -12.96 -6.00
C HIS A 100 43.54 -12.71 -5.65
N PHE A 101 43.22 -12.61 -4.35
CA PHE A 101 41.87 -12.28 -3.89
C PHE A 101 41.89 -11.44 -2.62
N THR A 102 40.79 -10.71 -2.39
CA THR A 102 40.57 -9.95 -1.15
C THR A 102 39.36 -10.50 -0.42
N VAL A 103 39.48 -10.72 0.89
CA VAL A 103 38.34 -11.09 1.74
C VAL A 103 37.85 -9.87 2.50
N ARG A 104 36.55 -9.60 2.44
CA ARG A 104 35.90 -8.56 3.25
C ARG A 104 34.76 -9.16 4.05
N LYS A 105 34.67 -8.77 5.32
CA LYS A 105 33.57 -9.13 6.21
C LYS A 105 32.57 -7.97 6.26
N ARG A 106 31.33 -8.20 5.83
CA ARG A 106 30.28 -7.18 5.76
C ARG A 106 29.51 -7.13 7.08
N LEU A 107 30.10 -6.51 8.11
CA LEU A 107 29.53 -6.47 9.46
C LEU A 107 28.23 -5.65 9.55
N SER A 108 28.12 -4.50 8.87
CA SER A 108 26.90 -3.68 8.96
C SER A 108 25.66 -4.43 8.44
N PRO A 109 25.67 -5.04 7.24
CA PRO A 109 24.53 -5.85 6.78
C PRO A 109 24.21 -7.05 7.68
N TYR A 110 25.24 -7.67 8.28
CA TYR A 110 25.05 -8.76 9.25
C TYR A 110 24.30 -8.26 10.48
N MET A 111 24.81 -7.23 11.14
CA MET A 111 24.20 -6.66 12.34
C MET A 111 22.79 -6.14 12.07
N GLU A 112 22.59 -5.39 10.98
CA GLU A 112 21.24 -4.93 10.59
C GLU A 112 20.26 -6.10 10.41
N THR A 113 20.73 -7.22 9.86
CA THR A 113 19.90 -8.41 9.66
C THR A 113 19.54 -9.08 10.99
N THR A 114 20.53 -9.32 11.85
CA THR A 114 20.34 -10.13 13.07
C THR A 114 19.72 -9.33 14.20
N GLU A 115 20.14 -8.08 14.41
CA GLU A 115 19.63 -7.22 15.49
C GLU A 115 18.18 -6.77 15.26
N ASN A 116 17.71 -6.76 14.01
CA ASN A 116 16.31 -6.47 13.66
C ASN A 116 15.50 -7.72 13.31
N GLU A 117 16.04 -8.92 13.56
CA GLU A 117 15.35 -10.21 13.36
C GLU A 117 14.83 -10.45 11.93
N TYR A 118 15.48 -9.86 10.92
CA TYR A 118 15.06 -10.02 9.52
C TYR A 118 15.39 -11.39 8.93
N ALA A 119 16.31 -12.12 9.54
CA ALA A 119 16.56 -13.54 9.26
C ALA A 119 17.19 -14.21 10.48
N SER A 120 16.86 -15.48 10.68
CA SER A 120 17.41 -16.30 11.76
C SER A 120 18.44 -17.31 11.22
N GLY A 121 19.32 -17.78 12.11
CA GLY A 121 20.29 -18.83 11.77
C GLY A 121 21.46 -18.39 10.89
N LEU A 122 21.60 -17.10 10.59
CA LEU A 122 22.74 -16.56 9.86
C LEU A 122 23.93 -16.32 10.78
N GLY A 123 25.11 -16.70 10.32
CA GLY A 123 26.38 -16.40 10.97
C GLY A 123 27.15 -15.29 10.26
N GLU A 124 28.14 -14.71 10.94
CA GLU A 124 29.02 -13.71 10.35
C GLU A 124 29.72 -14.20 9.07
N ASN A 125 29.95 -15.51 8.96
CA ASN A 125 30.58 -16.14 7.80
C ASN A 125 29.71 -16.06 6.54
N ASP A 126 28.39 -15.99 6.67
CA ASP A 126 27.47 -15.81 5.54
C ASP A 126 27.64 -14.42 4.90
N PHE A 127 28.18 -13.46 5.65
CA PHE A 127 28.44 -12.08 5.21
C PHE A 127 29.90 -11.85 4.81
N LEU A 128 30.66 -12.91 4.56
CA LEU A 128 31.97 -12.83 3.91
C LEU A 128 31.80 -12.61 2.41
N SER A 129 32.65 -11.77 1.85
CA SER A 129 32.75 -11.56 0.41
C SER A 129 34.19 -11.71 -0.05
N TYR A 130 34.37 -12.44 -1.15
CA TYR A 130 35.64 -12.72 -1.78
C TYR A 130 35.68 -11.98 -3.11
N GLU A 131 36.54 -10.97 -3.20
CA GLU A 131 36.77 -10.23 -4.43
C GLU A 131 37.87 -10.94 -5.23
N VAL A 132 37.52 -11.41 -6.43
CA VAL A 132 38.43 -12.16 -7.31
C VAL A 132 38.43 -11.56 -8.71
N GLU A 133 39.57 -11.62 -9.38
CA GLU A 133 39.67 -11.27 -10.81
C GLU A 133 39.66 -12.54 -11.67
N SER A 134 38.96 -12.48 -12.80
CA SER A 134 38.96 -13.57 -13.77
C SER A 134 38.73 -13.07 -15.19
N GLU A 135 39.32 -13.76 -16.16
CA GLU A 135 39.02 -13.59 -17.59
C GLU A 135 37.76 -14.35 -18.00
N GLN A 136 37.25 -15.27 -17.15
CA GLN A 136 36.01 -15.97 -17.41
C GLN A 136 34.83 -15.02 -17.25
N ILE A 137 33.87 -15.09 -18.18
CA ILE A 137 32.58 -14.40 -18.06
C ILE A 137 31.68 -15.24 -17.16
N LEU A 138 31.37 -14.73 -15.97
CA LEU A 138 30.43 -15.32 -15.02
C LEU A 138 29.20 -14.43 -14.90
N GLN A 139 28.04 -15.05 -14.71
CA GLN A 139 26.78 -14.34 -14.52
C GLN A 139 26.44 -14.21 -13.03
N LEU A 140 25.60 -13.24 -12.69
CA LEU A 140 25.03 -13.15 -11.35
C LEU A 140 24.29 -14.44 -11.02
N GLY A 141 24.57 -15.02 -9.85
CA GLY A 141 24.06 -16.32 -9.46
C GLY A 141 24.88 -17.52 -9.94
N ASP A 142 25.93 -17.38 -10.73
CA ASP A 142 26.82 -18.53 -10.99
C ASP A 142 27.49 -19.02 -9.70
N ARG A 143 27.57 -20.34 -9.51
CA ARG A 143 28.23 -20.99 -8.38
C ARG A 143 29.71 -21.19 -8.69
N VAL A 144 30.59 -20.78 -7.80
CA VAL A 144 32.05 -20.91 -7.92
C VAL A 144 32.60 -21.73 -6.77
N GLN A 145 33.33 -22.80 -7.10
CA GLN A 145 34.08 -23.56 -6.11
C GLN A 145 35.41 -22.85 -5.82
N PHE A 146 35.56 -22.27 -4.63
CA PHE A 146 36.68 -21.42 -4.24
C PHE A 146 37.17 -21.78 -2.83
N HIS A 147 38.44 -22.17 -2.68
CA HIS A 147 39.04 -22.68 -1.43
C HIS A 147 38.19 -23.72 -0.68
N GLY A 148 37.64 -24.69 -1.41
CA GLY A 148 36.81 -25.75 -0.82
C GLY A 148 35.44 -25.29 -0.32
N LYS A 149 35.03 -24.05 -0.66
CA LYS A 149 33.70 -23.51 -0.41
C LYS A 149 32.96 -23.33 -1.73
N GLU A 150 31.67 -23.59 -1.71
CA GLU A 150 30.78 -23.14 -2.76
C GLU A 150 30.34 -21.71 -2.46
N LEU A 151 30.65 -20.78 -3.37
CA LEU A 151 30.25 -19.38 -3.28
C LEU A 151 29.45 -19.02 -4.53
N VAL A 152 28.70 -17.92 -4.48
CA VAL A 152 27.87 -17.45 -5.59
C VAL A 152 28.31 -16.06 -6.01
N VAL A 153 28.29 -15.79 -7.32
CA VAL A 153 28.57 -14.47 -7.88
C VAL A 153 27.44 -13.50 -7.50
N ALA A 154 27.71 -12.64 -6.52
CA ALA A 154 26.76 -11.64 -6.02
C ALA A 154 26.88 -10.30 -6.74
N GLN A 155 28.09 -9.98 -7.24
CA GLN A 155 28.37 -8.78 -8.02
C GLN A 155 29.40 -9.10 -9.10
N ALA A 156 29.24 -8.48 -10.27
CA ALA A 156 30.19 -8.52 -11.37
C ALA A 156 30.48 -7.10 -11.84
N THR A 157 31.75 -6.72 -11.87
CA THR A 157 32.23 -5.45 -12.41
C THR A 157 33.15 -5.76 -13.58
N THR A 158 32.84 -5.25 -14.76
CA THR A 158 33.68 -5.42 -15.96
C THR A 158 34.28 -4.08 -16.32
N THR A 159 35.61 -4.05 -16.50
CA THR A 159 36.33 -2.83 -16.88
C THR A 159 37.19 -3.10 -18.10
N ILE A 160 37.36 -2.06 -18.94
CA ILE A 160 38.32 -2.08 -20.05
C ILE A 160 39.36 -1.01 -19.74
N GLN A 161 40.61 -1.43 -19.55
CA GLN A 161 41.74 -0.53 -19.33
C GLN A 161 42.87 -0.90 -20.29
N HIS A 162 43.39 0.08 -21.04
CA HIS A 162 44.45 -0.14 -22.04
C HIS A 162 44.18 -1.32 -22.99
N ALA A 163 42.93 -1.45 -23.47
CA ALA A 163 42.43 -2.54 -24.33
C ALA A 163 42.41 -3.95 -23.69
N ILE A 164 42.62 -4.06 -22.37
CA ILE A 164 42.46 -5.30 -21.61
C ILE A 164 41.09 -5.27 -20.92
N LEU A 165 40.31 -6.33 -21.12
CA LEU A 165 39.03 -6.55 -20.45
C LEU A 165 39.28 -7.34 -19.17
N THR A 166 38.95 -6.75 -18.02
CA THR A 166 39.10 -7.39 -16.71
C THR A 166 37.75 -7.48 -16.02
N HIS A 167 37.40 -8.68 -15.55
CA HIS A 167 36.23 -8.89 -14.70
C HIS A 167 36.65 -9.07 -13.24
N THR A 168 36.01 -8.30 -12.36
CA THR A 168 36.14 -8.42 -10.91
C THR A 168 34.79 -8.90 -10.37
N TYR A 169 34.82 -10.02 -9.64
CA TYR A 169 33.62 -10.64 -9.07
C TYR A 169 33.64 -10.56 -7.55
N GLN A 170 32.48 -10.33 -6.96
CA GLN A 170 32.25 -10.52 -5.53
C GLN A 170 31.54 -11.85 -5.33
N LEU A 171 32.25 -12.84 -4.79
CA LEU A 171 31.72 -14.14 -4.45
C LEU A 171 31.27 -14.15 -2.98
N MET A 172 30.08 -14.65 -2.69
CA MET A 172 29.51 -14.69 -1.34
C MET A 172 28.83 -16.03 -1.07
N PRO A 173 28.75 -16.50 0.19
CA PRO A 173 27.84 -17.58 0.54
C PRO A 173 26.40 -17.24 0.14
N GLU A 174 25.68 -18.21 -0.40
CA GLU A 174 24.32 -18.01 -0.92
C GLU A 174 23.38 -17.39 0.12
N ALA A 175 23.44 -17.87 1.38
CA ALA A 175 22.64 -17.36 2.49
C ALA A 175 22.86 -15.86 2.78
N GLY A 176 24.02 -15.31 2.42
CA GLY A 176 24.34 -13.90 2.58
C GLY A 176 23.91 -13.01 1.41
N ILE A 177 23.51 -13.59 0.27
CA ILE A 177 23.00 -12.85 -0.89
C ILE A 177 21.51 -12.60 -0.68
N ARG A 178 21.23 -11.62 0.17
CA ARG A 178 19.87 -11.29 0.61
C ARG A 178 19.63 -9.80 0.67
N GLN A 179 18.36 -9.43 0.73
CA GLN A 179 17.90 -8.05 0.86
C GLN A 179 17.06 -7.92 2.13
N ASN A 180 17.47 -7.05 3.06
CA ASN A 180 16.63 -6.67 4.19
C ASN A 180 15.34 -6.01 3.71
N PRO A 181 14.23 -6.12 4.45
CA PRO A 181 12.93 -5.57 4.05
C PRO A 181 13.05 -4.11 3.63
N ILE A 182 12.59 -3.81 2.42
CA ILE A 182 12.50 -2.46 1.89
C ILE A 182 11.10 -1.94 2.23
N ARG A 183 11.03 -0.71 2.72
CA ARG A 183 9.77 0.00 2.99
C ARG A 183 9.63 1.15 2.00
N ASN A 184 8.39 1.47 1.63
CA ASN A 184 8.11 2.66 0.83
C ASN A 184 7.90 3.84 1.78
N GLU A 185 8.99 4.52 2.14
CA GLU A 185 8.94 5.65 3.07
C GLU A 185 8.11 6.83 2.53
N ASP A 186 8.06 7.00 1.20
CA ASP A 186 7.33 8.10 0.55
C ASP A 186 5.81 8.01 0.78
N ILE A 187 5.27 6.82 1.11
CA ILE A 187 3.82 6.64 1.40
C ILE A 187 3.44 7.18 2.77
N CYS A 188 4.39 7.37 3.68
CA CYS A 188 4.11 7.86 5.03
C CYS A 188 3.51 9.27 4.98
N GLY A 189 2.34 9.45 5.59
CA GLY A 189 1.56 10.68 5.52
C GLY A 189 0.73 10.86 4.24
N ALA A 190 0.82 9.94 3.28
CA ALA A 190 0.01 9.98 2.07
C ALA A 190 -1.47 9.70 2.36
N ALA A 191 -2.35 10.36 1.61
CA ALA A 191 -3.80 10.17 1.68
C ALA A 191 -4.36 9.97 0.27
N LEU A 192 -4.52 8.71 -0.14
CA LEU A 192 -4.95 8.33 -1.48
C LEU A 192 -6.47 8.51 -1.61
N GLU A 193 -6.92 9.26 -2.62
CA GLU A 193 -8.34 9.45 -2.86
C GLU A 193 -9.00 8.16 -3.35
N GLY A 194 -10.27 7.99 -2.99
CA GLY A 194 -11.09 6.90 -3.48
C GLY A 194 -12.56 7.05 -3.11
N ARG A 195 -13.31 6.00 -3.39
CA ARG A 195 -14.75 5.93 -3.13
C ARG A 195 -15.13 4.66 -2.39
N ILE A 196 -16.13 4.80 -1.53
CA ILE A 196 -16.68 3.67 -0.78
C ILE A 196 -17.40 2.72 -1.74
N ILE A 197 -17.00 1.45 -1.72
CA ILE A 197 -17.66 0.37 -2.48
C ILE A 197 -18.33 -0.67 -1.58
N ASP A 198 -18.02 -0.66 -0.28
CA ASP A 198 -18.73 -1.44 0.73
C ASP A 198 -18.56 -0.85 2.12
N VAL A 199 -19.53 -1.10 2.99
CA VAL A 199 -19.52 -0.65 4.39
C VAL A 199 -19.98 -1.79 5.27
N ARG A 200 -19.22 -2.08 6.32
CA ARG A 200 -19.57 -3.11 7.32
C ARG A 200 -19.06 -2.70 8.69
N LYS A 201 -20.00 -2.46 9.62
CA LYS A 201 -19.71 -1.98 10.98
C LYS A 201 -18.85 -0.72 10.93
N ASP A 202 -17.63 -0.78 11.44
CA ASP A 202 -16.60 0.26 11.54
C ASP A 202 -15.55 0.17 10.42
N THR A 203 -15.78 -0.68 9.42
CA THR A 203 -14.87 -0.89 8.29
C THR A 203 -15.52 -0.57 6.96
N VAL A 204 -14.68 -0.20 5.99
CA VAL A 204 -15.08 0.12 4.63
C VAL A 204 -14.19 -0.57 3.61
N LYS A 205 -14.73 -0.81 2.41
CA LYS A 205 -13.92 -1.14 1.23
C LYS A 205 -13.87 0.09 0.33
N ILE A 206 -12.70 0.35 -0.25
CA ILE A 206 -12.44 1.55 -1.04
C ILE A 206 -11.94 1.17 -2.43
N HIS A 207 -12.57 1.71 -3.47
CA HIS A 207 -11.97 1.80 -4.80
C HIS A 207 -11.12 3.06 -4.84
N LEU A 208 -9.79 2.90 -4.86
CA LEU A 208 -8.87 4.02 -4.95
C LEU A 208 -8.84 4.60 -6.37
N ASP A 209 -8.80 5.93 -6.47
CA ASP A 209 -8.81 6.65 -7.75
C ASP A 209 -7.54 6.38 -8.60
N ILE A 210 -6.48 5.84 -7.98
CA ILE A 210 -5.24 5.40 -8.66
C ILE A 210 -5.43 4.12 -9.48
N ASP A 211 -6.51 3.36 -9.24
CA ASP A 211 -6.79 2.11 -9.92
C ASP A 211 -7.95 2.27 -10.91
N PRO A 212 -7.86 1.73 -12.12
CA PRO A 212 -8.95 1.80 -13.09
C PRO A 212 -10.18 0.99 -12.64
N GLN A 213 -9.97 -0.10 -11.90
CA GLN A 213 -11.04 -0.97 -11.41
C GLN A 213 -10.66 -1.57 -10.05
N GLN A 214 -11.65 -1.74 -9.19
CA GLN A 214 -11.50 -2.46 -7.93
C GLN A 214 -12.73 -3.33 -7.66
N PRO A 215 -12.65 -4.65 -7.88
CA PRO A 215 -13.76 -5.55 -7.57
C PRO A 215 -14.06 -5.57 -6.07
N LYS A 216 -15.33 -5.40 -5.70
CA LYS A 216 -15.80 -5.44 -4.30
C LYS A 216 -15.43 -6.74 -3.58
N ALA A 217 -15.45 -7.87 -4.29
CA ALA A 217 -15.16 -9.19 -3.71
C ALA A 217 -13.72 -9.30 -3.18
N THR A 218 -12.75 -8.73 -3.91
CA THR A 218 -11.31 -8.87 -3.63
C THR A 218 -10.69 -7.63 -2.99
N ALA A 219 -11.44 -6.53 -2.85
CA ALA A 219 -11.01 -5.35 -2.11
C ALA A 219 -10.86 -5.62 -0.61
N SER A 220 -9.89 -4.95 0.02
CA SER A 220 -9.58 -5.10 1.44
C SER A 220 -10.47 -4.22 2.32
N TRP A 221 -10.70 -4.67 3.55
CA TRP A 221 -11.40 -3.89 4.57
C TRP A 221 -10.41 -2.98 5.29
N PHE A 222 -10.76 -1.70 5.39
CA PHE A 222 -10.01 -0.69 6.11
C PHE A 222 -10.85 -0.14 7.26
N PRO A 223 -10.25 0.10 8.45
CA PRO A 223 -10.94 0.78 9.54
C PRO A 223 -11.30 2.21 9.12
N TYR A 224 -12.47 2.70 9.52
CA TYR A 224 -12.89 4.09 9.30
C TYR A 224 -12.63 4.94 10.54
N SER A 225 -11.91 6.05 10.36
CA SER A 225 -11.61 6.99 11.43
C SER A 225 -12.86 7.77 11.83
N THR A 226 -13.23 7.70 13.12
CA THR A 226 -14.29 8.53 13.71
C THR A 226 -13.72 9.66 14.58
N PHE A 227 -14.43 10.78 14.67
CA PHE A 227 -14.03 11.97 15.42
C PHE A 227 -14.16 11.79 16.94
N TYR A 228 -14.99 10.85 17.38
CA TYR A 228 -15.20 10.56 18.79
C TYR A 228 -15.62 9.10 18.97
N THR A 229 -14.88 8.40 19.81
CA THR A 229 -15.21 7.05 20.26
C THR A 229 -14.99 6.97 21.76
N ALA A 230 -15.98 6.44 22.49
CA ALA A 230 -15.84 6.01 23.87
C ALA A 230 -16.27 4.55 23.93
N GLU A 231 -15.26 3.66 23.97
CA GLU A 231 -15.43 2.22 23.84
C GLU A 231 -16.57 1.69 24.74
N GLY A 232 -17.52 0.99 24.12
CA GLY A 232 -18.61 0.30 24.80
C GLY A 232 -19.85 1.13 25.15
N ASN A 233 -19.83 2.47 25.07
CA ASN A 233 -20.92 3.30 25.61
C ASN A 233 -21.44 4.40 24.68
N SER A 234 -20.56 5.15 24.02
CA SER A 234 -20.95 6.32 23.22
C SER A 234 -19.94 6.59 22.10
N GLY A 235 -20.35 7.35 21.09
CA GLY A 235 -19.47 7.63 19.96
C GLY A 235 -20.19 8.32 18.82
N PHE A 236 -19.42 8.95 17.94
CA PHE A 236 -19.94 9.52 16.72
C PHE A 236 -19.95 8.44 15.62
N TYR A 237 -21.01 7.64 15.60
CA TYR A 237 -21.16 6.59 14.59
C TYR A 237 -21.87 7.14 13.34
N CYS A 238 -21.07 7.70 12.43
CA CYS A 238 -21.54 8.26 11.17
C CYS A 238 -20.71 7.67 10.02
N MET A 239 -20.99 6.41 9.68
CA MET A 239 -20.30 5.72 8.59
C MET A 239 -20.63 6.39 7.25
N PRO A 240 -19.66 6.45 6.32
CA PRO A 240 -19.91 6.94 4.98
C PRO A 240 -20.83 5.99 4.21
N GLN A 241 -21.40 6.48 3.13
CA GLN A 241 -22.31 5.74 2.26
C GLN A 241 -21.57 5.22 1.03
N LEU A 242 -22.19 4.27 0.32
CA LEU A 242 -21.69 3.80 -0.96
C LEU A 242 -21.55 4.97 -1.95
N GLY A 243 -20.38 5.07 -2.59
CA GLY A 243 -20.05 6.14 -3.54
C GLY A 243 -19.45 7.40 -2.91
N ASP A 244 -19.50 7.55 -1.58
CA ASP A 244 -18.91 8.69 -0.89
C ASP A 244 -17.40 8.76 -1.15
N ALA A 245 -16.91 9.98 -1.34
CA ALA A 245 -15.49 10.25 -1.47
C ALA A 245 -14.82 10.14 -0.09
N VAL A 246 -13.75 9.35 -0.02
CA VAL A 246 -12.89 9.17 1.16
C VAL A 246 -11.43 9.25 0.75
N LYS A 247 -10.54 9.24 1.74
CA LYS A 247 -9.11 9.04 1.52
C LYS A 247 -8.63 7.84 2.33
N LEU A 248 -7.74 7.04 1.77
CA LEU A 248 -7.00 6.02 2.49
C LEU A 248 -5.68 6.63 2.96
N TYR A 249 -5.54 6.78 4.28
CA TYR A 249 -4.40 7.44 4.92
C TYR A 249 -3.42 6.43 5.49
N PHE A 250 -2.13 6.70 5.29
CA PHE A 250 -1.02 5.88 5.76
C PHE A 250 -0.21 6.66 6.80
N SER A 251 -0.30 6.26 8.07
CA SER A 251 0.46 6.91 9.17
C SER A 251 1.91 6.44 9.26
N THR A 252 2.21 5.28 8.69
CA THR A 252 3.55 4.68 8.61
C THR A 252 3.74 4.08 7.21
N PRO A 253 4.98 3.65 6.87
CA PRO A 253 5.23 2.90 5.63
C PRO A 253 4.58 1.51 5.58
N GLU A 254 4.00 1.04 6.70
CA GLU A 254 3.36 -0.27 6.78
C GLU A 254 1.94 -0.18 6.21
N GLU A 255 1.73 -0.77 5.04
CA GLU A 255 0.48 -0.58 4.30
C GLU A 255 -0.74 -1.17 5.03
N GLU A 256 -0.55 -2.14 5.93
CA GLU A 256 -1.63 -2.72 6.74
C GLU A 256 -2.18 -1.78 7.82
N GLY A 257 -1.41 -0.75 8.21
CA GLY A 257 -1.86 0.25 9.18
C GLY A 257 -2.76 1.34 8.57
N ALA A 258 -3.11 1.22 7.28
CA ALA A 258 -3.88 2.23 6.58
C ALA A 258 -5.32 2.33 7.08
N MET A 259 -5.85 3.56 7.15
CA MET A 259 -7.20 3.84 7.63
C MET A 259 -7.95 4.78 6.70
N ALA A 260 -9.25 4.55 6.57
CA ALA A 260 -10.13 5.41 5.82
C ALA A 260 -10.45 6.67 6.62
N ILE A 261 -10.22 7.84 6.02
CA ILE A 261 -10.54 9.14 6.58
C ILE A 261 -11.50 9.90 5.66
N SER A 262 -12.21 10.88 6.21
CA SER A 262 -13.10 11.74 5.44
C SER A 262 -12.35 12.49 4.32
N SER A 263 -13.03 12.75 3.21
CA SER A 263 -12.48 13.52 2.07
C SER A 263 -13.00 14.96 2.04
N VAL A 264 -12.38 15.76 1.16
CA VAL A 264 -12.87 17.10 0.83
C VAL A 264 -14.13 16.95 -0.03
N ARG A 265 -15.18 17.73 0.27
CA ARG A 265 -16.42 17.71 -0.51
C ARG A 265 -16.12 18.10 -1.96
N LYS A 266 -16.32 17.16 -2.90
CA LYS A 266 -16.07 17.38 -4.34
C LYS A 266 -17.17 18.22 -5.05
N GLY A 267 -18.30 18.48 -4.37
CA GLY A 267 -19.47 19.18 -4.93
C GLY A 267 -19.56 20.70 -4.71
N GLY A 268 -18.59 21.33 -4.02
CA GLY A 268 -18.50 22.79 -3.87
C GLY A 268 -19.82 23.54 -3.60
N GLY A 269 -19.94 24.77 -4.10
CA GLY A 269 -21.14 25.62 -4.01
C GLY A 269 -22.29 25.22 -4.96
N SER A 270 -22.14 24.17 -5.77
CA SER A 270 -23.24 23.67 -6.63
C SER A 270 -24.29 22.88 -5.86
N THR A 271 -24.04 22.55 -4.59
CA THR A 271 -25.04 21.99 -3.68
C THR A 271 -25.69 23.14 -2.91
N ALA A 272 -27.02 23.27 -2.97
CA ALA A 272 -27.74 24.35 -2.27
C ALA A 272 -27.38 24.43 -0.78
N LYS A 273 -27.21 23.27 -0.12
CA LYS A 273 -26.86 23.15 1.31
C LYS A 273 -25.41 23.56 1.65
N THR A 274 -24.55 23.77 0.66
CA THR A 274 -23.16 24.22 0.86
C THR A 274 -22.87 25.59 0.27
N GLY A 275 -23.89 26.27 -0.29
CA GLY A 275 -23.75 27.61 -0.84
C GLY A 275 -23.58 28.70 0.21
N ASN A 276 -24.15 28.52 1.42
CA ASN A 276 -24.05 29.46 2.52
C ASN A 276 -23.36 28.83 3.74
N PRO A 277 -22.09 29.15 4.04
CA PRO A 277 -21.38 28.58 5.17
C PRO A 277 -21.91 29.06 6.53
N GLY A 278 -22.76 30.10 6.58
CA GLY A 278 -23.46 30.53 7.79
C GLY A 278 -24.45 29.49 8.29
N ILE A 279 -25.05 28.71 7.39
CA ILE A 279 -26.03 27.68 7.72
C ILE A 279 -25.34 26.32 7.82
N LYS A 280 -25.59 25.58 8.90
CA LYS A 280 -25.01 24.25 9.12
C LYS A 280 -26.08 23.20 8.92
N TYR A 281 -25.70 22.10 8.28
CA TYR A 281 -26.58 20.97 8.01
C TYR A 281 -25.91 19.68 8.48
N TRP A 282 -26.67 18.86 9.20
CA TRP A 282 -26.33 17.47 9.46
C TRP A 282 -27.50 16.60 9.05
N GLY A 283 -27.35 15.92 7.91
CA GLY A 283 -28.41 15.11 7.34
C GLY A 283 -27.96 13.73 6.89
N THR A 284 -28.95 12.88 6.60
CA THR A 284 -28.78 11.53 6.07
C THR A 284 -29.35 11.44 4.66
N ASN A 285 -29.00 10.38 3.92
CA ASN A 285 -29.61 10.07 2.63
C ASN A 285 -31.11 9.73 2.69
N PHE A 286 -31.68 9.59 3.89
CA PHE A 286 -33.11 9.36 4.10
C PHE A 286 -33.91 10.65 4.28
N GLY A 287 -33.29 11.82 4.07
CA GLY A 287 -33.96 13.12 4.22
C GLY A 287 -34.18 13.55 5.68
N LYS A 288 -33.61 12.82 6.65
CA LYS A 288 -33.55 13.27 8.06
C LYS A 288 -32.44 14.27 8.21
N GLU A 289 -32.73 15.41 8.83
CA GLU A 289 -31.79 16.53 8.89
C GLU A 289 -31.96 17.39 10.14
N LEU A 290 -30.84 17.87 10.67
CA LEU A 290 -30.74 19.02 11.55
C LEU A 290 -30.14 20.19 10.75
N MET A 291 -30.89 21.30 10.65
CA MET A 291 -30.44 22.56 10.07
C MET A 291 -30.30 23.61 11.17
N MET A 292 -29.19 24.34 11.16
CA MET A 292 -28.89 25.43 12.09
C MET A 292 -28.56 26.69 11.29
N GLY A 293 -29.51 27.62 11.24
CA GLY A 293 -29.41 28.93 10.61
C GLY A 293 -29.10 30.03 11.63
N GLY A 294 -29.01 31.28 11.15
CA GLY A 294 -28.65 32.41 12.01
C GLY A 294 -29.71 32.80 13.04
N LYS A 295 -31.00 32.50 12.77
CA LYS A 295 -32.14 32.79 13.65
C LYS A 295 -33.04 31.58 13.89
N GLU A 296 -32.69 30.42 13.31
CA GLU A 296 -33.55 29.24 13.35
C GLU A 296 -32.79 27.93 13.50
N LEU A 297 -33.44 26.98 14.15
CA LEU A 297 -33.02 25.60 14.26
C LEU A 297 -34.18 24.72 13.81
N VAL A 298 -33.95 23.83 12.84
CA VAL A 298 -34.98 22.96 12.27
C VAL A 298 -34.54 21.50 12.34
N LEU A 299 -35.37 20.65 12.93
CA LEU A 299 -35.25 19.19 12.87
C LEU A 299 -36.29 18.65 11.90
N THR A 300 -35.84 18.03 10.81
CA THR A 300 -36.69 17.46 9.77
C THR A 300 -36.59 15.94 9.79
N ALA A 301 -37.74 15.26 9.83
CA ALA A 301 -37.81 13.79 9.85
C ALA A 301 -37.98 13.17 8.45
N LYS A 302 -38.61 13.89 7.52
CA LYS A 302 -38.81 13.52 6.11
C LYS A 302 -39.25 14.77 5.34
N GLU A 303 -38.63 15.02 4.19
CA GLU A 303 -39.22 15.83 3.11
C GLU A 303 -39.86 14.87 2.11
N SER A 304 -41.17 14.99 1.86
CA SER A 304 -41.87 14.24 0.81
C SER A 304 -42.85 15.11 0.05
N GLU A 305 -43.28 14.65 -1.13
CA GLU A 305 -44.36 15.26 -1.91
C GLU A 305 -45.69 15.33 -1.15
N GLU A 306 -45.90 14.42 -0.19
CA GLU A 306 -47.09 14.35 0.67
C GLU A 306 -47.10 15.44 1.75
N GLY A 307 -45.93 15.96 2.13
CA GLY A 307 -45.70 17.06 3.07
C GLY A 307 -44.48 16.85 3.98
N GLN A 308 -44.30 17.75 4.96
CA GLN A 308 -43.08 17.85 5.79
C GLN A 308 -43.37 17.54 7.26
N ILE A 309 -42.55 16.73 7.92
CA ILE A 309 -42.57 16.57 9.38
C ILE A 309 -41.35 17.27 9.95
N PHE A 310 -41.56 18.33 10.73
CA PHE A 310 -40.48 19.11 11.31
C PHE A 310 -40.83 19.76 12.66
N ILE A 311 -39.79 20.10 13.40
CA ILE A 311 -39.83 21.01 14.53
C ILE A 311 -38.92 22.19 14.21
N LYS A 312 -39.44 23.41 14.26
CA LYS A 312 -38.71 24.64 13.99
C LYS A 312 -38.75 25.54 15.23
N LEU A 313 -37.56 26.01 15.63
CA LEU A 313 -37.38 27.03 16.67
C LEU A 313 -36.87 28.29 15.97
N HIS A 314 -37.58 29.40 16.06
CA HIS A 314 -37.20 30.69 15.49
C HIS A 314 -37.18 31.78 16.57
N GLU A 315 -36.18 32.67 16.54
CA GLU A 315 -35.99 33.72 17.56
C GLU A 315 -37.17 34.69 17.67
N GLU A 316 -37.83 35.01 16.55
CA GLU A 316 -38.92 35.99 16.50
C GLU A 316 -40.31 35.34 16.45
N ASP A 317 -40.42 34.15 15.85
CA ASP A 317 -41.71 33.50 15.58
C ASP A 317 -42.06 32.41 16.61
N GLY A 318 -41.13 32.08 17.51
CA GLY A 318 -41.32 31.05 18.52
C GLY A 318 -41.09 29.64 17.99
N ILE A 319 -41.90 28.69 18.46
CA ILE A 319 -41.76 27.26 18.16
C ILE A 319 -42.92 26.79 17.27
N GLU A 320 -42.59 26.17 16.15
CA GLU A 320 -43.54 25.52 15.25
C GLU A 320 -43.29 24.01 15.25
N ILE A 321 -44.35 23.24 15.48
CA ILE A 321 -44.35 21.78 15.37
C ILE A 321 -45.34 21.41 14.27
N HIS A 322 -44.84 20.88 13.17
CA HIS A 322 -45.66 20.52 12.01
C HIS A 322 -45.61 19.01 11.76
N SER A 323 -46.79 18.40 11.63
CA SER A 323 -46.96 16.99 11.36
C SER A 323 -48.28 16.73 10.65
N GLU A 324 -48.24 15.85 9.65
CA GLU A 324 -49.42 15.37 8.92
C GLU A 324 -50.09 14.17 9.62
N HIS A 325 -49.43 13.69 10.67
CA HIS A 325 -49.92 12.67 11.58
C HIS A 325 -50.21 13.29 12.96
N PRO A 326 -51.01 12.62 13.80
CA PRO A 326 -51.32 13.13 15.14
C PRO A 326 -50.06 13.45 15.95
N ILE A 327 -50.03 14.65 16.54
CA ILE A 327 -49.04 15.04 17.55
C ILE A 327 -49.58 14.58 18.90
N VAL A 328 -48.85 13.72 19.59
CA VAL A 328 -49.25 13.17 20.88
C VAL A 328 -48.36 13.75 21.97
N PHE A 329 -48.95 14.49 22.90
CA PHE A 329 -48.30 14.93 24.12
C PHE A 329 -48.69 13.99 25.27
N SER A 330 -47.71 13.44 25.98
CA SER A 330 -47.92 12.56 27.14
C SER A 330 -46.95 12.91 28.27
N SER A 331 -47.44 12.96 29.49
CA SER A 331 -46.63 13.16 30.70
C SER A 331 -47.08 12.17 31.77
N GLU A 332 -46.13 11.58 32.51
CA GLU A 332 -46.42 10.79 33.72
C GLU A 332 -46.77 11.69 34.92
N LYS A 333 -46.60 13.00 34.76
CA LYS A 333 -46.89 14.06 35.73
C LYS A 333 -47.76 15.12 35.07
N ASP A 334 -47.89 16.27 35.72
CA ASP A 334 -48.67 17.39 35.18
C ASP A 334 -48.02 17.96 33.91
N MET A 335 -48.86 18.42 32.98
CA MET A 335 -48.49 19.14 31.77
C MET A 335 -49.26 20.45 31.76
N GLU A 336 -48.57 21.55 32.02
CA GLU A 336 -49.15 22.90 31.98
C GLU A 336 -48.78 23.54 30.63
N ILE A 337 -49.80 23.94 29.88
CA ILE A 337 -49.67 24.75 28.67
C ILE A 337 -50.24 26.12 29.02
N THR A 338 -49.37 27.12 29.15
CA THR A 338 -49.69 28.47 29.63
C THR A 338 -49.73 29.50 28.52
#